data_AF-L8DME6-F1
#
_entry.id   AF-L8DME6-F1
#
_cell.length_a   1.000
_cell.length_b   1.000
_cell.length_c   1.000
_cell.angle_alpha   90.00
_cell.angle_beta   90.00
_cell.angle_gamma   90.00
#
_symmetry.space_group_name_H-M   'P 1'
#
loop_
_entity.id
_entity.type
_entity.pdbx_description
1 polymer ?
#
loop_
_entity_poly.entity_id
_entity_poly.type
_entity_poly.pdbx_seq_one_letter_code
_entity_poly.pdbx_strand_id
1 'polypeptide(L)'
;MVLSFLMWGCTTLGVLAMIGGGAKFFWSRMYGDDDRTALQMCGGGLFLAVAATAVRAVLPPVSTEEAAADLAPVDPPSIPAAPATPVVDAAPDVPMDWTPVIWFGGIAAVVVSVALAAYLIIRTRSHVTDRRTAKKALEADYAAAHAVYGEVTDAYAAYLADPYAIFVRPLLDNLDEPRTAAFIDAFAEMNQVRPEQCPDTVERVQAFAVAAQKAHTAWRKADGYARAIGMGVTSTEDHRTVRRIRSALGIALDDSATGQERETALRTVQELAAGIVTIPDRIYDSAKIAIETTTRKQLTG
;
A
#
# COMPACT_ATOMS: atom_id res chain seq x y z
N MET A 1 26.96 -32.04 -43.08
CA MET A 1 25.84 -31.08 -42.92
C MET A 1 24.96 -31.35 -41.70
N VAL A 2 24.43 -32.57 -41.48
CA VAL A 2 23.51 -32.89 -40.36
C VAL A 2 24.09 -32.57 -38.97
N LEU A 3 25.39 -32.84 -38.74
CA LEU A 3 26.07 -32.56 -37.48
C LEU A 3 26.13 -31.05 -37.13
N SER A 4 26.25 -30.19 -38.14
CA SER A 4 26.30 -28.73 -37.97
C SER A 4 24.93 -28.17 -37.56
N PHE A 5 23.86 -28.66 -38.20
CA PHE A 5 22.49 -28.32 -37.79
C PHE A 5 22.15 -28.80 -36.39
N LEU A 6 22.64 -29.99 -35.99
CA LEU A 6 22.43 -30.53 -34.64
C LEU A 6 23.12 -29.66 -33.57
N MET A 7 24.35 -29.20 -33.83
CA MET A 7 25.07 -28.27 -32.95
C MET A 7 24.37 -26.90 -32.83
N TRP A 8 23.85 -26.37 -33.94
CA TRP A 8 23.07 -25.13 -33.95
C TRP A 8 21.74 -25.26 -33.19
N GLY A 9 21.08 -26.42 -33.29
CA GLY A 9 19.89 -26.73 -32.50
C GLY A 9 20.19 -26.77 -31.00
N CYS A 10 21.30 -27.37 -30.58
CA CYS A 10 21.69 -27.43 -29.17
C CYS A 10 22.03 -26.04 -28.58
N THR A 11 22.71 -25.19 -29.34
CA THR A 11 23.08 -23.84 -28.87
C THR A 11 21.87 -22.92 -28.78
N THR A 12 20.96 -22.96 -29.76
CA THR A 12 19.72 -22.18 -29.71
C THR A 12 18.81 -22.64 -28.56
N LEU A 13 18.70 -23.95 -28.34
CA LEU A 13 17.95 -24.51 -27.21
C LEU A 13 18.55 -24.10 -25.86
N GLY A 14 19.88 -24.10 -25.73
CA GLY A 14 20.59 -23.68 -24.51
C GLY A 14 20.38 -22.20 -24.18
N VAL A 15 20.45 -21.32 -25.19
CA VAL A 15 20.19 -19.89 -25.01
C VAL A 15 18.72 -19.63 -24.64
N LEU A 16 17.78 -20.31 -25.28
CA LEU A 16 16.36 -20.22 -24.93
C LEU A 16 16.08 -20.69 -23.50
N ALA A 17 16.72 -21.78 -23.06
CA ALA A 17 16.61 -22.27 -21.70
C ALA A 17 17.18 -21.28 -20.67
N MET A 18 18.30 -20.60 -20.96
CA MET A 18 18.85 -19.55 -20.10
C MET A 18 17.94 -18.32 -20.01
N ILE A 19 17.39 -17.87 -21.14
CA ILE A 19 16.47 -16.72 -21.16
C ILE A 19 15.18 -17.07 -20.41
N GLY A 20 14.62 -18.26 -20.62
CA GLY A 20 13.44 -18.75 -19.90
C GLY A 20 13.67 -18.92 -18.40
N GLY A 21 14.83 -19.47 -18.01
CA GLY A 21 15.24 -19.62 -16.62
C GLY A 21 15.45 -18.28 -15.91
N GLY A 22 16.13 -17.34 -16.56
CA GLY A 22 16.35 -15.99 -16.05
C GLY A 22 15.04 -15.20 -15.88
N ALA A 23 14.13 -15.30 -16.85
CA ALA A 23 12.81 -14.69 -16.77
C ALA A 23 11.99 -15.27 -15.60
N LYS A 24 12.03 -16.59 -15.41
CA LYS A 24 11.28 -17.27 -14.34
C LYS A 24 11.85 -16.98 -12.94
N PHE A 25 13.17 -16.98 -12.77
CA PHE A 25 13.83 -16.62 -11.50
C PHE A 25 13.58 -15.16 -11.11
N PHE A 26 13.56 -14.26 -12.09
CA PHE A 26 13.22 -12.86 -11.86
C PHE A 26 11.74 -12.68 -11.48
N TRP A 27 10.84 -13.50 -12.06
CA TRP A 27 9.43 -13.53 -11.68
C TRP A 27 9.19 -14.13 -10.30
N SER A 28 9.83 -15.24 -9.93
CA SER A 28 9.65 -15.85 -8.59
C SER A 28 10.10 -14.89 -7.48
N ARG A 29 11.20 -14.17 -7.69
CA ARG A 29 11.70 -13.16 -6.74
C ARG A 29 10.79 -11.93 -6.60
N MET A 30 10.04 -11.58 -7.64
CA MET A 30 9.06 -10.48 -7.58
C MET A 30 7.71 -10.87 -6.97
N TYR A 31 7.29 -12.13 -7.12
CA TYR A 31 5.99 -12.61 -6.67
C TYR A 31 6.00 -13.38 -5.34
N GLY A 32 7.19 -13.63 -4.76
CA GLY A 32 7.32 -14.25 -3.43
C GLY A 32 6.98 -15.73 -3.41
N ASP A 33 7.26 -16.45 -4.51
CA ASP A 33 7.02 -17.89 -4.65
C ASP A 33 8.31 -18.71 -4.40
N ASP A 34 8.15 -19.95 -3.93
CA ASP A 34 9.18 -20.73 -3.22
C ASP A 34 10.44 -21.05 -4.07
N ASP A 35 11.62 -20.71 -3.52
CA ASP A 35 12.86 -20.42 -4.26
C ASP A 35 13.63 -21.66 -4.78
N ARG A 36 13.19 -22.87 -4.42
CA ARG A 36 13.99 -24.10 -4.61
C ARG A 36 14.01 -24.66 -6.03
N THR A 37 12.95 -24.44 -6.81
CA THR A 37 12.82 -25.02 -8.16
C THR A 37 13.60 -24.22 -9.22
N ALA A 38 13.81 -22.92 -8.98
CA ALA A 38 14.47 -22.03 -9.94
C ALA A 38 16.00 -22.21 -9.97
N LEU A 39 16.62 -22.48 -8.81
CA LEU A 39 18.06 -22.69 -8.71
C LEU A 39 18.52 -23.98 -9.44
N GLN A 40 17.70 -25.04 -9.40
CA GLN A 40 17.99 -26.30 -10.09
C GLN A 40 17.96 -26.17 -11.62
N MET A 41 17.10 -25.31 -12.18
CA MET A 41 17.02 -25.10 -13.64
C MET A 41 18.17 -24.24 -14.17
N CYS A 42 18.64 -23.23 -13.42
CA CYS A 42 19.80 -22.43 -13.83
C CYS A 42 21.11 -23.22 -13.82
N GLY A 43 21.30 -24.14 -12.86
CA GLY A 43 22.48 -25.00 -12.80
C GLY A 43 22.60 -25.95 -14.00
N GLY A 44 21.49 -26.54 -14.45
CA GLY A 44 21.48 -27.47 -15.59
C GLY A 44 21.79 -26.81 -16.94
N GLY A 45 21.32 -25.58 -17.16
CA GLY A 45 21.57 -24.83 -18.39
C GLY A 45 23.02 -24.40 -18.59
N LEU A 46 23.69 -24.00 -17.49
CA LEU A 46 25.11 -23.64 -17.53
C LEU A 46 26.00 -24.86 -17.86
N PHE A 47 25.69 -26.02 -17.29
CA PHE A 47 26.44 -27.26 -17.52
C PHE A 47 26.36 -27.74 -18.99
N LEU A 48 25.18 -27.66 -19.61
CA LEU A 48 24.98 -28.00 -21.02
C LEU A 48 25.68 -27.03 -21.98
N ALA A 49 25.65 -25.73 -21.69
CA ALA A 49 26.33 -24.72 -22.50
C ALA A 49 27.86 -24.89 -22.46
N VAL A 50 28.43 -25.13 -21.27
CA VAL A 50 29.87 -25.35 -21.10
C VAL A 50 30.33 -26.67 -21.75
N ALA A 51 29.54 -27.74 -21.64
CA ALA A 51 29.85 -29.03 -22.27
C ALA A 51 29.85 -28.94 -23.81
N ALA A 52 28.91 -28.20 -24.41
CA ALA A 52 28.85 -28.00 -25.85
C ALA A 52 30.06 -27.19 -26.38
N THR A 53 30.54 -26.21 -25.63
CA THR A 53 31.76 -25.47 -25.98
C THR A 53 33.04 -26.29 -25.84
N ALA A 54 33.12 -27.17 -24.82
CA ALA A 54 34.28 -28.02 -24.62
C ALA A 54 34.45 -29.08 -25.73
N VAL A 55 33.34 -29.66 -26.21
CA VAL A 55 33.37 -30.63 -27.33
C VAL A 55 33.84 -29.98 -28.64
N ARG A 56 33.54 -28.69 -28.84
CA ARG A 56 33.96 -27.92 -30.03
C ARG A 56 35.44 -27.55 -30.02
N ALA A 57 36.07 -27.49 -28.84
CA ALA A 57 37.50 -27.21 -28.70
C ALA A 57 38.39 -28.46 -28.90
N VAL A 58 37.83 -29.67 -28.79
CA VAL A 58 38.58 -30.94 -28.85
C VAL A 58 38.52 -31.60 -30.25
N LEU A 59 37.54 -31.24 -31.09
CA LEU A 59 37.45 -31.78 -32.45
C LEU A 59 38.35 -30.98 -33.41
N PRO A 60 39.27 -31.64 -34.15
CA PRO A 60 40.09 -30.95 -35.13
C PRO A 60 39.24 -30.41 -36.29
N PRO A 61 39.67 -29.31 -36.94
CA PRO A 61 38.96 -28.77 -38.09
C PRO A 61 38.93 -29.82 -39.21
N VAL A 62 37.73 -30.19 -39.64
CA VAL A 62 37.55 -30.99 -40.85
C VAL A 62 37.85 -30.07 -42.03
N SER A 63 39.03 -30.22 -42.61
CA SER A 63 39.39 -29.62 -43.88
C SER A 63 38.42 -30.11 -44.96
N THR A 64 37.54 -29.23 -45.43
CA THR A 64 36.92 -29.39 -46.75
C THR A 64 37.91 -28.89 -47.80
N GLU A 65 38.91 -29.72 -48.10
CA GLU A 65 39.66 -29.64 -49.35
C GLU A 65 39.09 -30.69 -50.29
N GLU A 66 38.21 -30.18 -51.15
CA GLU A 66 38.09 -30.49 -52.58
C GLU A 66 38.89 -31.70 -53.08
N ALA A 67 38.17 -32.77 -53.38
CA ALA A 67 38.63 -33.83 -54.25
C ALA A 67 38.73 -33.28 -55.69
N ALA A 68 39.93 -32.86 -56.10
CA ALA A 68 40.27 -32.73 -57.51
C ALA A 68 41.79 -32.89 -57.73
N ALA A 69 42.13 -34.05 -58.31
CA ALA A 69 43.31 -34.34 -59.12
C ALA A 69 44.70 -34.45 -58.44
N ASP A 70 45.16 -35.70 -58.33
CA ASP A 70 46.59 -36.02 -58.50
C ASP A 70 46.70 -37.24 -59.43
N LEU A 71 46.78 -36.96 -60.73
CA LEU A 71 47.26 -37.89 -61.75
C LEU A 71 48.56 -37.29 -62.27
N ALA A 72 49.68 -37.94 -61.95
CA ALA A 72 50.98 -37.63 -62.55
C ALA A 72 50.98 -38.00 -64.05
N PRO A 73 51.51 -37.12 -64.90
CA PRO A 73 52.44 -37.59 -65.93
C PRO A 73 53.69 -36.71 -66.05
N VAL A 74 54.82 -37.38 -66.26
CA VAL A 74 56.16 -36.88 -66.68
C VAL A 74 56.48 -37.74 -67.92
N ASP A 75 56.91 -37.31 -69.11
CA ASP A 75 57.79 -36.21 -69.58
C ASP A 75 57.46 -35.83 -71.07
N PRO A 76 58.02 -34.74 -71.63
CA PRO A 76 57.61 -34.10 -72.90
C PRO A 76 58.45 -34.49 -74.15
N PRO A 77 58.10 -33.96 -75.34
CA PRO A 77 59.15 -33.34 -76.17
C PRO A 77 58.78 -31.99 -76.83
N SER A 78 59.74 -31.06 -76.76
CA SER A 78 60.23 -30.14 -77.82
C SER A 78 59.31 -29.10 -78.52
N ILE A 79 59.37 -27.86 -78.01
CA ILE A 79 59.46 -26.49 -78.62
C ILE A 79 59.52 -26.44 -80.18
N PRO A 80 58.83 -25.51 -80.94
CA PRO A 80 58.99 -24.05 -80.79
C PRO A 80 57.81 -23.06 -81.02
N ALA A 81 57.87 -22.00 -80.21
CA ALA A 81 57.66 -20.56 -80.49
C ALA A 81 56.31 -20.02 -81.02
N ALA A 82 55.67 -19.18 -80.19
CA ALA A 82 54.91 -18.01 -80.60
C ALA A 82 55.02 -16.90 -79.52
N PRO A 83 55.00 -15.59 -79.88
CA PRO A 83 55.45 -14.52 -79.01
C PRO A 83 54.42 -14.14 -77.93
N ALA A 84 54.94 -13.93 -76.73
CA ALA A 84 54.18 -13.56 -75.53
C ALA A 84 53.53 -12.17 -75.66
N THR A 85 52.22 -12.11 -75.42
CA THR A 85 51.55 -10.90 -74.94
C THR A 85 51.79 -10.78 -73.43
N PRO A 86 52.03 -9.58 -72.87
CA PRO A 86 52.10 -9.41 -71.43
C PRO A 86 50.69 -9.56 -70.85
N VAL A 87 50.39 -10.73 -70.28
CA VAL A 87 49.24 -10.90 -69.40
C VAL A 87 49.59 -10.14 -68.13
N VAL A 88 48.95 -8.98 -67.95
CA VAL A 88 48.91 -8.30 -66.65
C VAL A 88 48.14 -9.24 -65.73
N ASP A 89 48.83 -9.87 -64.77
CA ASP A 89 48.21 -10.56 -63.65
C ASP A 89 47.37 -9.53 -62.88
N ALA A 90 46.08 -9.49 -63.18
CA ALA A 90 45.10 -8.88 -62.29
C ALA A 90 45.07 -9.76 -61.04
N ALA A 91 45.62 -9.26 -59.94
CA ALA A 91 45.50 -9.90 -58.64
C ALA A 91 44.02 -10.24 -58.39
N PRO A 92 43.68 -11.46 -57.92
CA PRO A 92 42.30 -11.82 -57.67
C PRO A 92 41.72 -10.87 -56.63
N ASP A 93 40.69 -10.11 -57.00
CA ASP A 93 39.82 -9.40 -56.06
C ASP A 93 39.16 -10.45 -55.17
N VAL A 94 39.78 -10.76 -54.03
CA VAL A 94 39.19 -11.65 -53.03
C VAL A 94 37.98 -10.91 -52.44
N PRO A 95 36.73 -11.35 -52.67
CA PRO A 95 35.58 -10.67 -52.12
C PRO A 95 35.67 -10.72 -50.60
N MET A 96 35.71 -9.53 -49.99
CA MET A 96 35.80 -9.40 -48.53
C MET A 96 34.62 -10.12 -47.88
N ASP A 97 34.89 -11.15 -47.07
CA ASP A 97 33.86 -11.92 -46.37
C ASP A 97 33.30 -11.10 -45.19
N TRP A 98 32.17 -10.44 -45.43
CA TRP A 98 31.46 -9.62 -44.43
C TRP A 98 30.63 -10.45 -43.44
N THR A 99 30.58 -11.77 -43.60
CA THR A 99 29.76 -12.66 -42.77
C THR A 99 29.99 -12.49 -41.27
N PRO A 100 31.24 -12.39 -40.75
CA PRO A 100 31.48 -12.16 -39.32
C PRO A 100 30.90 -10.82 -38.83
N VAL A 101 31.01 -9.76 -39.65
CA VAL A 101 30.51 -8.42 -39.30
C VAL A 101 28.98 -8.42 -39.20
N ILE A 102 28.29 -9.15 -40.09
CA ILE A 102 26.83 -9.31 -40.06
C ILE A 102 26.39 -10.08 -38.80
N TRP A 103 27.11 -11.14 -38.41
CA TRP A 103 26.81 -11.92 -37.20
C TRP A 103 27.01 -11.13 -35.91
N PHE A 104 28.15 -10.45 -35.75
CA PHE A 104 28.41 -9.64 -34.56
C PHE A 104 27.48 -8.43 -34.47
N GLY A 105 27.18 -7.78 -35.61
CA GLY A 105 26.20 -6.70 -35.69
C GLY A 105 24.79 -7.16 -35.28
N GLY A 106 24.35 -8.33 -35.75
CA GLY A 106 23.07 -8.92 -35.38
C GLY A 106 22.95 -9.25 -33.89
N ILE A 107 23.98 -9.87 -33.30
CA ILE A 107 23.99 -10.20 -31.87
C ILE A 107 23.98 -8.93 -31.01
N ALA A 108 24.81 -7.94 -31.36
CA ALA A 108 24.85 -6.66 -30.64
C ALA A 108 23.49 -5.94 -30.70
N ALA A 109 22.84 -5.92 -31.87
CA ALA A 109 21.51 -5.33 -32.03
C ALA A 109 20.45 -6.02 -31.17
N VAL A 110 20.48 -7.36 -31.06
CA VAL A 110 19.56 -8.12 -30.19
C VAL A 110 19.81 -7.78 -28.72
N VAL A 111 21.07 -7.77 -28.27
CA VAL A 111 21.42 -7.46 -26.87
C VAL A 111 20.98 -6.04 -26.51
N VAL A 112 21.25 -5.05 -27.38
CA VAL A 112 20.82 -3.66 -27.17
C VAL A 112 19.29 -3.56 -27.13
N SER A 113 18.60 -4.27 -28.01
CA SER A 113 17.13 -4.28 -28.05
C SER A 113 16.53 -4.88 -26.76
N VAL A 114 17.11 -5.97 -26.27
CA VAL A 114 16.70 -6.62 -25.01
C VAL A 114 16.99 -5.71 -23.81
N ALA A 115 18.18 -5.09 -23.76
CA ALA A 115 18.54 -4.17 -22.70
C ALA A 115 17.63 -2.93 -22.67
N LEU A 116 17.30 -2.38 -23.85
CA LEU A 116 16.37 -1.26 -23.99
C LEU A 116 14.95 -1.65 -23.56
N ALA A 117 14.46 -2.82 -23.98
CA ALA A 117 13.16 -3.33 -23.57
C ALA A 117 13.10 -3.53 -22.04
N ALA A 118 14.13 -4.15 -21.45
CA ALA A 118 14.23 -4.32 -20.00
C ALA A 118 14.25 -2.97 -19.27
N TYR A 119 15.01 -1.99 -19.75
CA TYR A 119 15.06 -0.64 -19.19
C TYR A 119 13.69 0.06 -19.24
N LEU A 120 12.99 0.01 -20.37
CA LEU A 120 11.66 0.60 -20.51
C LEU A 120 10.63 -0.08 -19.60
N ILE A 121 10.69 -1.40 -19.47
CA ILE A 121 9.83 -2.16 -18.54
C ILE A 121 10.11 -1.73 -17.09
N ILE A 122 11.38 -1.63 -16.68
CA ILE A 122 11.75 -1.21 -15.32
C ILE A 122 11.27 0.22 -15.06
N ARG A 123 11.52 1.14 -15.99
CA ARG A 123 11.17 2.56 -15.84
C ARG A 123 9.66 2.80 -15.82
N THR A 124 8.91 2.14 -16.69
CA THR A 124 7.44 2.27 -16.68
C THR A 124 6.85 1.66 -15.41
N ARG A 125 7.38 0.52 -14.95
CA ARG A 125 6.94 -0.10 -13.70
C ARG A 125 7.28 0.73 -12.48
N SER A 126 8.47 1.35 -12.41
CA SER A 126 8.85 2.20 -11.27
C SER A 126 7.88 3.36 -11.10
N HIS A 127 7.55 4.07 -12.19
CA HIS A 127 6.55 5.15 -12.13
C HIS A 127 5.16 4.68 -11.71
N VAL A 128 4.76 3.46 -12.11
CA VAL A 128 3.47 2.88 -11.69
C VAL A 128 3.50 2.43 -10.22
N THR A 129 4.60 1.85 -9.74
CA THR A 129 4.75 1.46 -8.33
C THR A 129 4.83 2.68 -7.42
N ASP A 130 5.47 3.75 -7.85
CA ASP A 130 5.57 5.00 -7.07
C ASP A 130 4.18 5.62 -6.88
N ARG A 131 3.34 5.63 -7.93
CA ARG A 131 1.96 6.11 -7.82
C ARG A 131 1.11 5.24 -6.89
N ARG A 132 1.27 3.91 -6.97
CA ARG A 132 0.54 2.97 -6.10
C ARG A 132 0.98 3.07 -4.65
N THR A 133 2.28 3.22 -4.40
CA THR A 133 2.82 3.38 -3.05
C THR A 133 2.41 4.72 -2.44
N ALA A 134 2.46 5.81 -3.22
CA ALA A 134 1.96 7.12 -2.78
C ALA A 134 0.47 7.09 -2.44
N LYS A 135 -0.38 6.44 -3.27
CA LYS A 135 -1.81 6.29 -2.98
C LYS A 135 -2.05 5.46 -1.70
N LYS A 136 -1.31 4.36 -1.52
CA LYS A 136 -1.41 3.54 -0.30
C LYS A 136 -0.97 4.31 0.95
N ALA A 137 0.08 5.11 0.85
CA ALA A 137 0.53 5.96 1.95
C ALA A 137 -0.55 6.99 2.33
N LEU A 138 -1.15 7.64 1.33
CA LEU A 138 -2.27 8.57 1.53
C LEU A 138 -3.47 7.91 2.21
N GLU A 139 -3.86 6.72 1.75
CA GLU A 139 -4.95 5.93 2.36
C GLU A 139 -4.63 5.52 3.80
N ALA A 140 -3.37 5.16 4.09
CA ALA A 140 -2.92 4.82 5.43
C ALA A 140 -2.94 6.03 6.37
N ASP A 141 -2.46 7.19 5.90
CA ASP A 141 -2.48 8.45 6.65
C ASP A 141 -3.92 8.89 6.94
N TYR A 142 -4.81 8.75 5.96
CA TYR A 142 -6.24 9.00 6.15
C TYR A 142 -6.86 8.06 7.17
N ALA A 143 -6.58 6.76 7.09
CA ALA A 143 -7.08 5.78 8.05
C ALA A 143 -6.59 6.07 9.47
N ALA A 144 -5.32 6.47 9.63
CA ALA A 144 -4.77 6.86 10.93
C ALA A 144 -5.47 8.11 11.49
N ALA A 145 -5.69 9.14 10.67
CA ALA A 145 -6.43 10.33 11.08
C ALA A 145 -7.88 10.00 11.47
N HIS A 146 -8.52 9.11 10.73
CA HIS A 146 -9.90 8.68 10.99
C HIS A 146 -10.01 7.83 12.26
N ALA A 147 -8.98 7.07 12.62
CA ALA A 147 -8.93 6.36 13.90
C ALA A 147 -8.89 7.34 15.07
N VAL A 148 -8.04 8.38 15.01
CA VAL A 148 -7.99 9.45 16.04
C VAL A 148 -9.33 10.19 16.14
N TYR A 149 -9.94 10.51 15.01
CA TYR A 149 -11.30 11.08 14.97
C TYR A 149 -12.29 10.18 15.72
N GLY A 150 -12.30 8.88 15.41
CA GLY A 150 -13.17 7.89 16.04
C GLY A 150 -12.99 7.83 17.55
N GLU A 151 -11.75 7.81 18.03
CA GLU A 151 -11.44 7.82 19.47
C GLU A 151 -12.06 9.04 20.19
N VAL A 152 -11.94 10.23 19.60
CA VAL A 152 -12.49 11.46 20.19
C VAL A 152 -14.01 11.46 20.14
N THR A 153 -14.60 11.11 19.01
CA THR A 153 -16.06 11.09 18.87
C THR A 153 -16.70 10.05 19.76
N ASP A 154 -16.10 8.87 19.87
CA ASP A 154 -16.62 7.78 20.69
C ASP A 154 -16.49 8.14 22.17
N ALA A 155 -15.35 8.71 22.59
CA ALA A 155 -15.17 9.14 23.97
C ALA A 155 -16.14 10.26 24.37
N TYR A 156 -16.35 11.25 23.48
CA TYR A 156 -17.29 12.32 23.73
C TYR A 156 -18.74 11.84 23.68
N ALA A 157 -19.10 10.99 22.71
CA ALA A 157 -20.41 10.38 22.62
C ALA A 157 -20.71 9.51 23.85
N ALA A 158 -19.75 8.73 24.35
CA ALA A 158 -19.90 7.95 25.57
C ALA A 158 -20.14 8.84 26.80
N TYR A 159 -19.52 10.02 26.85
CA TYR A 159 -19.80 11.02 27.89
C TYR A 159 -21.23 11.57 27.78
N LEU A 160 -21.67 11.92 26.57
CA LEU A 160 -23.02 12.45 26.35
C LEU A 160 -24.13 11.41 26.58
N ALA A 161 -23.85 10.14 26.27
CA ALA A 161 -24.79 9.03 26.41
C ALA A 161 -25.01 8.58 27.86
N ASP A 162 -24.07 8.87 28.77
CA ASP A 162 -24.20 8.55 30.19
C ASP A 162 -24.87 9.72 30.94
N PRO A 163 -26.14 9.60 31.35
CA PRO A 163 -26.86 10.68 32.04
C PRO A 163 -26.28 10.97 33.43
N TYR A 164 -25.43 10.09 33.99
CA TYR A 164 -24.75 10.32 35.26
C TYR A 164 -23.35 10.92 35.10
N ALA A 165 -22.80 11.00 33.88
CA ALA A 165 -21.43 11.47 33.67
C ALA A 165 -21.21 12.92 34.12
N ILE A 166 -22.26 13.76 34.08
CA ILE A 166 -22.24 15.14 34.57
C ILE A 166 -21.88 15.24 36.06
N PHE A 167 -22.27 14.25 36.88
CA PHE A 167 -21.96 14.26 38.31
C PHE A 167 -20.51 13.88 38.63
N VAL A 168 -19.79 13.33 37.64
CA VAL A 168 -18.37 12.96 37.78
C VAL A 168 -17.48 14.01 37.13
N ARG A 169 -17.94 14.60 36.02
CA ARG A 169 -17.18 15.53 35.18
C ARG A 169 -18.04 16.75 34.80
N PRO A 170 -18.48 17.57 35.78
CA PRO A 170 -19.42 18.67 35.53
C PRO A 170 -18.81 19.78 34.66
N LEU A 171 -17.49 19.97 34.72
CA LEU A 171 -16.81 21.01 33.96
C LEU A 171 -16.83 20.77 32.44
N LEU A 172 -17.08 19.55 31.97
CA LEU A 172 -17.24 19.26 30.54
C LEU A 172 -18.54 19.87 29.96
N ASP A 173 -19.47 20.29 30.81
CA ASP A 173 -20.69 20.99 30.42
C ASP A 173 -20.62 22.50 30.57
N ASN A 174 -19.58 23.00 31.24
CA ASN A 174 -19.40 24.42 31.43
C ASN A 174 -18.61 25.01 30.25
N LEU A 175 -19.30 25.73 29.36
CA LEU A 175 -18.66 26.41 28.22
C LEU A 175 -17.81 27.62 28.62
N ASP A 176 -17.98 28.16 29.83
CA ASP A 176 -17.11 29.23 30.35
C ASP A 176 -15.76 28.68 30.84
N GLU A 177 -15.63 27.36 31.06
CA GLU A 177 -14.35 26.73 31.40
C GLU A 177 -13.45 26.71 30.14
N PRO A 178 -12.28 27.38 30.16
CA PRO A 178 -11.46 27.55 28.95
C PRO A 178 -11.03 26.24 28.27
N ARG A 179 -10.83 25.17 29.04
CA ARG A 179 -10.43 23.87 28.50
C ARG A 179 -11.57 23.18 27.76
N THR A 180 -12.78 23.31 28.27
CA THR A 180 -13.99 22.79 27.64
C THR A 180 -14.30 23.57 26.37
N ALA A 181 -14.28 24.91 26.44
CA ALA A 181 -14.44 25.78 25.26
C ALA A 181 -13.43 25.42 24.15
N ALA A 182 -12.14 25.29 24.50
CA ALA A 182 -11.10 24.92 23.55
C ALA A 182 -11.31 23.53 22.92
N PHE A 183 -11.88 22.57 23.67
CA PHE A 183 -12.28 21.28 23.12
C PHE A 183 -13.44 21.42 22.15
N ILE A 184 -14.51 22.14 22.51
CA ILE A 184 -15.69 22.32 21.65
C ILE A 184 -15.30 23.01 20.33
N ASP A 185 -14.45 24.05 20.39
CA ASP A 185 -13.94 24.73 19.20
C ASP A 185 -13.13 23.77 18.31
N ALA A 186 -12.20 23.01 18.89
CA ALA A 186 -11.39 22.06 18.15
C ALA A 186 -12.22 20.90 17.57
N PHE A 187 -13.25 20.46 18.29
CA PHE A 187 -14.17 19.42 17.84
C PHE A 187 -15.04 19.91 16.67
N ALA A 188 -15.50 21.16 16.71
CA ALA A 188 -16.22 21.78 15.60
C ALA A 188 -15.32 21.92 14.35
N GLU A 189 -14.08 22.41 14.53
CA GLU A 189 -13.08 22.51 13.45
C GLU A 189 -12.80 21.15 12.81
N MET A 190 -12.54 20.11 13.62
CA MET A 190 -12.33 18.74 13.15
C MET A 190 -13.50 18.23 12.30
N ASN A 191 -14.75 18.47 12.74
CA ASN A 191 -15.94 18.05 12.00
C ASN A 191 -16.16 18.86 10.71
N GLN A 192 -15.75 20.12 10.68
CA GLN A 192 -15.86 20.98 9.49
C GLN A 192 -14.92 20.54 8.37
N VAL A 193 -13.69 20.13 8.72
CA VAL A 193 -12.67 19.73 7.73
C VAL A 193 -12.72 18.24 7.36
N ARG A 194 -13.54 17.44 8.08
CA ARG A 194 -13.66 16.00 7.89
C ARG A 194 -14.14 15.67 6.47
N PRO A 195 -13.34 14.95 5.66
CA PRO A 195 -13.81 14.47 4.37
C PRO A 195 -14.66 13.21 4.56
N GLU A 196 -15.69 13.02 3.72
CA GLU A 196 -16.55 11.83 3.76
C GLU A 196 -15.83 10.55 3.30
N GLN A 197 -14.83 10.72 2.43
CA GLN A 197 -14.03 9.65 1.84
C GLN A 197 -12.57 10.12 1.75
N CYS A 198 -11.63 9.18 1.58
CA CYS A 198 -10.21 9.50 1.43
C CYS A 198 -10.01 10.52 0.28
N PRO A 199 -9.50 11.73 0.55
CA PRO A 199 -9.32 12.74 -0.48
C PRO A 199 -8.09 12.43 -1.35
N ASP A 200 -8.09 12.92 -2.60
CA ASP A 200 -6.98 12.68 -3.55
C ASP A 200 -5.69 13.48 -3.26
N THR A 201 -5.72 14.36 -2.25
CA THR A 201 -4.67 15.34 -1.96
C THR A 201 -4.11 15.14 -0.56
N VAL A 202 -2.78 15.14 -0.46
CA VAL A 202 -2.03 14.99 0.80
C VAL A 202 -2.38 16.11 1.77
N GLU A 203 -2.56 17.32 1.26
CA GLU A 203 -2.83 18.52 2.05
C GLU A 203 -4.17 18.41 2.80
N ARG A 204 -5.19 17.80 2.16
CA ARG A 204 -6.49 17.59 2.81
C ARG A 204 -6.44 16.51 3.87
N VAL A 205 -5.72 15.41 3.62
CA VAL A 205 -5.49 14.37 4.65
C VAL A 205 -4.75 14.97 5.85
N GLN A 206 -3.70 15.76 5.60
CA GLN A 206 -2.92 16.41 6.65
C GLN A 206 -3.75 17.43 7.43
N ALA A 207 -4.55 18.27 6.77
CA ALA A 207 -5.44 19.22 7.43
C ALA A 207 -6.42 18.51 8.38
N PHE A 208 -7.03 17.41 7.92
CA PHE A 208 -7.89 16.58 8.76
C PHE A 208 -7.13 15.93 9.92
N ALA A 209 -5.95 15.36 9.67
CA ALA A 209 -5.11 14.75 10.70
C ALA A 209 -4.72 15.75 11.80
N VAL A 210 -4.33 16.97 11.41
CA VAL A 210 -3.98 18.05 12.35
C VAL A 210 -5.20 18.46 13.19
N ALA A 211 -6.36 18.64 12.56
CA ALA A 211 -7.58 19.01 13.29
C ALA A 211 -8.04 17.89 14.24
N ALA A 212 -8.00 16.63 13.80
CA ALA A 212 -8.31 15.47 14.65
C ALA A 212 -7.38 15.36 15.85
N GLN A 213 -6.07 15.53 15.65
CA GLN A 213 -5.09 15.50 16.73
C GLN A 213 -5.25 16.69 17.70
N LYS A 214 -5.62 17.87 17.20
CA LYS A 214 -5.94 19.05 18.01
C LYS A 214 -7.16 18.78 18.90
N ALA A 215 -8.25 18.27 18.33
CA ALA A 215 -9.45 17.89 19.07
C ALA A 215 -9.15 16.80 20.11
N HIS A 216 -8.37 15.78 19.76
CA HIS A 216 -7.97 14.73 20.68
C HIS A 216 -7.15 15.25 21.87
N THR A 217 -6.18 16.13 21.59
CA THR A 217 -5.37 16.75 22.65
C THR A 217 -6.22 17.65 23.55
N ALA A 218 -7.14 18.42 22.98
CA ALA A 218 -8.05 19.27 23.74
C ALA A 218 -9.00 18.44 24.62
N TRP A 219 -9.58 17.36 24.08
CA TRP A 219 -10.42 16.42 24.80
C TRP A 219 -9.70 15.84 26.02
N ARG A 220 -8.49 15.29 25.83
CA ARG A 220 -7.72 14.70 26.95
C ARG A 220 -7.42 15.71 28.05
N LYS A 221 -7.16 16.97 27.69
CA LYS A 221 -6.93 18.06 28.67
C LYS A 221 -8.21 18.43 29.41
N ALA A 222 -9.33 18.56 28.69
CA ALA A 222 -10.62 18.88 29.27
C ALA A 222 -11.14 17.74 30.18
N ASP A 223 -11.20 16.51 29.68
CA ASP A 223 -11.65 15.33 30.43
C ASP A 223 -10.74 15.05 31.63
N GLY A 224 -9.41 15.10 31.43
CA GLY A 224 -8.45 14.91 32.52
C GLY A 224 -8.62 15.95 33.63
N TYR A 225 -8.84 17.22 33.27
CA TYR A 225 -9.10 18.27 34.25
C TYR A 225 -10.44 18.11 34.95
N ALA A 226 -11.51 17.83 34.19
CA ALA A 226 -12.84 17.63 34.73
C ALA A 226 -12.89 16.46 35.71
N ARG A 227 -12.13 15.38 35.45
CA ARG A 227 -11.96 14.26 36.39
C ARG A 227 -11.13 14.62 37.62
N ALA A 228 -10.06 15.40 37.45
CA ALA A 228 -9.18 15.80 38.54
C ALA A 228 -9.90 16.74 39.53
N ILE A 229 -10.71 17.66 39.02
CA ILE A 229 -11.52 18.55 39.83
C ILE A 229 -12.77 17.83 40.36
N GLY A 230 -13.43 17.04 39.51
CA GLY A 230 -14.69 16.37 39.84
C GLY A 230 -15.72 17.35 40.40
N MET A 231 -16.29 16.99 41.56
CA MET A 231 -17.18 17.84 42.35
C MET A 231 -16.44 18.70 43.39
N GLY A 232 -15.11 18.78 43.36
CA GLY A 232 -14.30 19.42 44.41
C GLY A 232 -14.52 20.93 44.61
N VAL A 233 -15.23 21.60 43.69
CA VAL A 233 -15.54 23.05 43.75
C VAL A 233 -16.92 23.32 44.33
N THR A 234 -17.74 22.29 44.60
CA THR A 234 -19.11 22.46 45.11
C THR A 234 -19.17 22.44 46.63
N SER A 235 -20.11 23.18 47.21
CA SER A 235 -20.31 23.25 48.67
C SER A 235 -20.91 21.94 49.22
N THR A 236 -20.86 21.75 50.54
CA THR A 236 -21.50 20.58 51.18
C THR A 236 -23.02 20.54 51.00
N GLU A 237 -23.66 21.69 50.78
CA GLU A 237 -25.08 21.79 50.49
C GLU A 237 -25.37 21.30 49.06
N ASP A 238 -24.53 21.70 48.11
CA ASP A 238 -24.58 21.24 46.72
C ASP A 238 -24.40 19.72 46.61
N HIS A 239 -23.54 19.12 47.44
CA HIS A 239 -23.38 17.67 47.49
C HIS A 239 -24.66 16.92 47.89
N ARG A 240 -25.45 17.47 48.84
CA ARG A 240 -26.71 16.84 49.25
C ARG A 240 -27.75 16.93 48.15
N THR A 241 -27.84 18.08 47.49
CA THR A 241 -28.76 18.29 46.38
C THR A 241 -28.39 17.41 45.18
N VAL A 242 -27.11 17.30 44.83
CA VAL A 242 -26.63 16.40 43.79
C VAL A 242 -27.00 14.94 44.09
N ARG A 243 -26.89 14.50 45.35
CA ARG A 243 -27.32 13.15 45.74
C ARG A 243 -28.84 12.96 45.55
N ARG A 244 -29.65 13.98 45.84
CA ARG A 244 -31.11 13.94 45.60
C ARG A 244 -31.43 13.90 44.12
N ILE A 245 -30.78 14.74 43.30
CA ILE A 245 -30.93 14.74 41.85
C ILE A 245 -30.57 13.36 41.29
N ARG A 246 -29.44 12.77 41.69
CA ARG A 246 -29.03 11.43 41.26
C ARG A 246 -30.06 10.37 41.61
N SER A 247 -30.64 10.43 42.81
CA SER A 247 -31.68 9.49 43.23
C SER A 247 -32.96 9.64 42.41
N ALA A 248 -33.40 10.88 42.17
CA ALA A 248 -34.58 11.16 41.36
C ALA A 248 -34.36 10.74 39.89
N LEU A 249 -33.19 10.99 39.33
CA LEU A 249 -32.82 10.53 37.99
C LEU A 249 -32.83 9.00 37.89
N GLY A 250 -32.40 8.31 38.95
CA GLY A 250 -32.51 6.84 39.06
C GLY A 250 -33.93 6.34 38.88
N ILE A 251 -34.89 6.97 39.55
CA ILE A 251 -36.32 6.62 39.43
C ILE A 251 -36.85 6.99 38.04
N ALA A 252 -36.49 8.16 37.51
CA ALA A 252 -36.96 8.61 36.21
C ALA A 252 -36.50 7.70 35.04
N LEU A 253 -35.34 7.06 35.18
CA LEU A 253 -34.78 6.14 34.18
C LEU A 253 -35.10 4.67 34.45
N ASP A 254 -35.76 4.34 35.56
CA ASP A 254 -36.15 2.97 35.89
C ASP A 254 -37.38 2.53 35.08
N ASP A 255 -37.19 1.54 34.20
CA ASP A 255 -38.27 0.97 33.38
C ASP A 255 -39.31 0.18 34.20
N SER A 256 -38.99 -0.19 35.43
CA SER A 256 -39.92 -0.87 36.34
C SER A 256 -40.81 0.11 37.13
N ALA A 257 -40.45 1.39 37.17
CA ALA A 257 -41.24 2.42 37.84
C ALA A 257 -42.49 2.80 37.02
N THR A 258 -43.55 3.22 37.71
CA THR A 258 -44.78 3.65 37.05
C THR A 258 -44.57 4.97 36.29
N GLY A 259 -45.37 5.23 35.25
CA GLY A 259 -45.26 6.48 34.48
C GLY A 259 -45.37 7.75 35.34
N GLN A 260 -46.26 7.74 36.35
CA GLN A 260 -46.43 8.86 37.29
C GLN A 260 -45.22 9.06 38.22
N GLU A 261 -44.61 7.98 38.71
CA GLU A 261 -43.41 8.06 39.53
C GLU A 261 -42.24 8.64 38.72
N ARG A 262 -42.09 8.20 37.47
CA ARG A 262 -41.04 8.70 36.57
C ARG A 262 -41.22 10.17 36.23
N GLU A 263 -42.44 10.61 35.95
CA GLU A 263 -42.74 12.03 35.68
C GLU A 263 -42.49 12.92 36.90
N THR A 264 -42.91 12.45 38.09
CA THR A 264 -42.66 13.17 39.36
C THR A 264 -41.17 13.26 39.65
N ALA A 265 -40.42 12.18 39.42
CA ALA A 265 -38.98 12.15 39.58
C ALA A 265 -38.27 13.09 38.58
N LEU A 266 -38.73 13.16 37.33
CA LEU A 266 -38.19 14.10 36.34
C LEU A 266 -38.43 15.56 36.75
N ARG A 267 -39.62 15.89 37.24
CA ARG A 267 -39.93 17.22 37.78
C ARG A 267 -39.02 17.57 38.97
N THR A 268 -38.78 16.61 39.85
CA THR A 268 -37.86 16.77 40.98
C THR A 268 -36.43 17.03 40.51
N VAL A 269 -35.97 16.35 39.46
CA VAL A 269 -34.68 16.64 38.82
C VAL A 269 -34.63 18.08 38.32
N GLN A 270 -35.66 18.55 37.59
CA GLN A 270 -35.75 19.93 37.09
C GLN A 270 -35.69 20.99 38.20
N GLU A 271 -36.48 20.81 39.26
CA GLU A 271 -36.57 21.77 40.36
C GLU A 271 -35.24 21.88 41.14
N LEU A 272 -34.63 20.74 41.45
CA LEU A 272 -33.37 20.69 42.19
C LEU A 272 -32.17 21.14 41.35
N ALA A 273 -32.22 20.88 40.04
CA ALA A 273 -31.23 21.34 39.08
C ALA A 273 -31.15 22.86 39.01
N ALA A 274 -32.30 23.50 38.82
CA ALA A 274 -32.42 24.95 38.65
C ALA A 274 -31.76 25.77 39.76
N GLY A 275 -31.60 25.19 40.96
CA GLY A 275 -30.99 25.86 42.11
C GLY A 275 -29.47 25.79 42.20
N ILE A 276 -28.78 24.84 41.53
CA ILE A 276 -27.37 24.52 41.85
C ILE A 276 -26.49 24.27 40.62
N VAL A 277 -27.07 23.75 39.54
CA VAL A 277 -26.32 23.41 38.33
C VAL A 277 -27.21 23.78 37.16
N THR A 278 -26.72 24.59 36.21
CA THR A 278 -27.36 24.66 34.89
C THR A 278 -27.25 23.28 34.27
N ILE A 279 -28.21 22.38 34.57
CA ILE A 279 -28.24 21.04 34.01
C ILE A 279 -28.47 21.22 32.51
N PRO A 280 -27.57 20.70 31.66
CA PRO A 280 -27.69 20.83 30.23
C PRO A 280 -28.97 20.18 29.71
N ASP A 281 -29.58 20.79 28.69
CA ASP A 281 -30.83 20.35 28.07
C ASP A 281 -30.87 18.85 27.72
N ARG A 282 -29.72 18.27 27.38
CA ARG A 282 -29.59 16.84 27.01
C ARG A 282 -30.02 15.85 28.09
N ILE A 283 -29.91 16.21 29.38
CA ILE A 283 -30.32 15.31 30.48
C ILE A 283 -31.85 15.23 30.51
N TYR A 284 -32.52 16.35 30.25
CA TYR A 284 -33.97 16.41 30.11
C TYR A 284 -34.46 15.67 28.88
N ASP A 285 -33.79 15.86 27.73
CA ASP A 285 -34.14 15.16 26.49
C ASP A 285 -34.03 13.65 26.64
N SER A 286 -32.96 13.16 27.28
CA SER A 286 -32.73 11.73 27.50
C SER A 286 -33.81 11.10 28.40
N ALA A 287 -34.15 11.76 29.51
CA ALA A 287 -35.21 11.29 30.40
C ALA A 287 -36.60 11.34 29.74
N LYS A 288 -36.87 12.37 28.93
CA LYS A 288 -38.12 12.50 28.16
C LYS A 288 -38.28 11.38 27.14
N ILE A 289 -37.24 11.09 26.35
CA ILE A 289 -37.23 9.98 25.38
C ILE A 289 -37.51 8.63 26.08
N ALA A 290 -36.89 8.40 27.24
CA ALA A 290 -37.11 7.20 28.02
C ALA A 290 -38.56 7.07 28.50
N ILE A 291 -39.21 8.17 28.90
CA ILE A 291 -40.62 8.16 29.31
C ILE A 291 -41.53 7.84 28.11
N GLU A 292 -41.34 8.55 26.99
CA GLU A 292 -42.15 8.34 25.78
C GLU A 292 -42.05 6.91 25.24
N THR A 293 -40.86 6.30 25.31
CA THR A 293 -40.62 4.93 24.85
C THR A 293 -41.38 3.90 25.70
N THR A 294 -41.32 4.03 27.03
CA THR A 294 -42.02 3.11 27.95
C THR A 294 -43.53 3.30 27.89
N THR A 295 -44.03 4.55 27.83
CA THR A 295 -45.47 4.84 27.66
C THR A 295 -46.00 4.25 26.36
N ARG A 296 -45.26 4.36 25.25
CA ARG A 296 -45.66 3.71 23.98
C ARG A 296 -45.75 2.20 24.14
N LYS A 297 -44.75 1.56 24.77
CA LYS A 297 -44.73 0.11 25.00
C LYS A 297 -45.92 -0.37 25.85
N GLN A 298 -46.35 0.40 26.85
CA GLN A 298 -47.51 0.11 27.70
C GLN A 298 -48.86 0.31 27.00
N LEU A 299 -48.94 1.12 25.93
CA LEU A 299 -50.17 1.37 25.18
C LEU A 299 -50.37 0.39 24.01
N THR A 300 -49.31 -0.27 23.53
CA THR A 300 -49.36 -1.24 22.41
C THR A 300 -49.22 -2.70 22.81
N GLY A 301 -49.03 -3.00 24.10
CA GLY A 301 -49.00 -4.37 24.65
C GLY A 301 -50.27 -4.68 25.42
#